data_AF-A0A1G7ZU65-F1
#
_entry.id   AF-A0A1G7ZU65-F1
#
_cell.length_a   1.000
_cell.length_b   1.000
_cell.length_c   1.000
_cell.angle_alpha   90.00
_cell.angle_beta   90.00
_cell.angle_gamma   90.00
#
_symmetry.space_group_name_H-M   'P 1'
#
loop_
_entity.id
_entity.type
_entity.pdbx_description
1 polymer ?
#
loop_
_entity_poly.entity_id
_entity_poly.type
_entity_poly.pdbx_seq_one_letter_code
_entity_poly.pdbx_strand_id
1 'polypeptide(L)'
;MADMAPDDPVPLGYNVVKPIFEGSTGRVFAMDSLLYVATPEIGEFDVVIASSFCGVGTVDRAFRHGVRAVIAHDAGVGKDQAGISALPYGDRFGMPVAAVDGRTGEVSNGLSLAAGLISHANELAQSLGVRPGQRAVDAATLMLKAPRGRPQDTEVEIDDTLYEMGTTETGRILAIRALTSLPEDQDYSSDIVAVGVHAGQVWGDLVKRWRVKGWLANDAGIGKNRGGIGGLFRCEELGMPAASISADSARIDDGLSSYHEGIVSAVNSVAAEAGVTVGMRVPAAMLLMSAARPAVKST
;
A
#
# COMPACT_ATOMS: atom_id res chain seq x y z
N MET A 1 13.34 -16.88 1.55
CA MET A 1 13.31 -16.05 0.31
C MET A 1 11.94 -16.28 -0.30
N ALA A 2 11.13 -15.23 -0.43
CA ALA A 2 9.88 -15.33 -1.18
C ALA A 2 10.20 -15.70 -2.63
N ASP A 3 9.37 -16.55 -3.25
CA ASP A 3 9.48 -16.98 -4.64
C ASP A 3 9.31 -15.79 -5.60
N MET A 4 10.34 -14.95 -5.71
CA MET A 4 10.49 -14.03 -6.83
C MET A 4 10.65 -14.87 -8.08
N ALA A 5 9.81 -14.65 -9.09
CA ALA A 5 10.09 -15.23 -10.41
C ALA A 5 11.52 -14.81 -10.82
N PRO A 6 12.36 -15.71 -11.34
CA PRO A 6 13.79 -15.47 -11.55
C PRO A 6 14.14 -14.28 -12.46
N ASP A 7 13.15 -13.75 -13.20
CA ASP A 7 13.30 -12.62 -14.12
C ASP A 7 12.56 -11.34 -13.67
N ASP A 8 11.94 -11.30 -12.49
CA ASP A 8 11.23 -10.10 -12.05
C ASP A 8 12.21 -9.02 -11.53
N PRO A 9 12.00 -7.73 -11.85
CA PRO A 9 12.89 -6.67 -11.39
C PRO A 9 12.97 -6.61 -9.87
N VAL A 10 14.14 -6.27 -9.34
CA VAL A 10 14.32 -5.99 -7.91
C VAL A 10 13.72 -4.61 -7.59
N PRO A 11 13.10 -4.42 -6.41
CA PRO A 11 12.68 -3.10 -5.93
C PRO A 11 13.79 -2.05 -6.02
N LEU A 12 13.42 -0.80 -6.29
CA LEU A 12 14.35 0.33 -6.42
C LEU A 12 15.00 0.71 -5.09
N GLY A 13 14.28 0.54 -3.99
CA GLY A 13 14.72 0.90 -2.64
C GLY A 13 14.14 2.21 -2.13
N TYR A 14 14.43 2.48 -0.85
CA TYR A 14 13.89 3.59 -0.10
C TYR A 14 14.30 4.95 -0.68
N ASN A 15 13.33 5.85 -0.90
CA ASN A 15 13.52 7.18 -1.47
C ASN A 15 14.21 7.19 -2.86
N VAL A 16 14.10 6.09 -3.62
CA VAL A 16 14.62 6.02 -4.99
C VAL A 16 13.48 6.17 -5.99
N VAL A 17 13.64 7.10 -6.91
CA VAL A 17 12.82 7.22 -8.12
C VAL A 17 13.69 6.99 -9.35
N LYS A 18 13.15 6.37 -10.39
CA LYS A 18 13.91 6.06 -11.61
C LYS A 18 13.16 6.48 -12.87
N PRO A 19 13.74 7.31 -13.75
CA PRO A 19 13.17 7.50 -15.08
C PRO A 19 13.26 6.18 -15.85
N ILE A 20 12.12 5.72 -16.36
CA ILE A 20 12.01 4.48 -17.15
C ILE A 20 11.62 4.75 -18.61
N PHE A 21 11.23 5.99 -18.91
CA PHE A 21 11.00 6.49 -20.27
C PHE A 21 11.26 7.99 -20.32
N GLU A 22 11.93 8.45 -21.37
CA GLU A 22 12.13 9.87 -21.66
C GLU A 22 11.64 10.17 -23.08
N GLY A 23 10.68 11.08 -23.20
CA GLY A 23 10.14 11.54 -24.47
C GLY A 23 10.21 13.05 -24.61
N SER A 24 9.90 13.56 -25.80
CA SER A 24 9.91 15.00 -26.09
C SER A 24 8.88 15.81 -25.30
N THR A 25 7.86 15.16 -24.73
CA THR A 25 6.73 15.79 -24.03
C THR A 25 6.77 15.60 -22.52
N GLY A 26 7.69 14.81 -21.99
CA GLY A 26 7.84 14.50 -20.56
C GLY A 26 8.48 13.14 -20.32
N ARG A 27 8.59 12.74 -19.05
CA ARG A 27 9.21 11.48 -18.63
C ARG A 27 8.22 10.61 -17.87
N VAL A 28 8.52 9.31 -17.80
CA VAL A 28 7.82 8.38 -16.91
C VAL A 28 8.79 7.93 -15.82
N PHE A 29 8.39 8.06 -14.56
CA PHE A 29 9.15 7.59 -13.41
C PHE A 29 8.53 6.35 -12.79
N ALA A 30 9.35 5.38 -12.42
CA ALA A 30 8.97 4.29 -11.51
C ALA A 30 9.44 4.60 -10.08
N MET A 31 8.64 4.18 -9.09
CA MET A 31 8.99 4.24 -7.67
C MET A 31 8.29 3.13 -6.89
N ASP A 32 8.92 2.67 -5.81
CA ASP A 32 8.35 1.60 -4.96
C ASP A 32 7.19 2.11 -4.09
N SER A 33 7.10 3.42 -3.87
CA SER A 33 6.05 4.03 -3.05
C SER A 33 5.71 5.45 -3.48
N LEU A 34 4.43 5.81 -3.44
CA LEU A 34 3.95 7.20 -3.64
C LEU A 34 4.43 8.15 -2.53
N LEU A 35 5.01 7.64 -1.43
CA LEU A 35 5.71 8.48 -0.46
C LEU A 35 6.89 9.23 -1.07
N TYR A 36 7.43 8.76 -2.20
CA TYR A 36 8.64 9.30 -2.84
C TYR A 36 8.33 10.28 -3.98
N VAL A 37 7.05 10.59 -4.23
CA VAL A 37 6.65 11.47 -5.34
C VAL A 37 7.14 12.91 -5.16
N ALA A 38 7.24 13.38 -3.92
CA ALA A 38 7.61 14.76 -3.57
C ALA A 38 9.13 14.97 -3.58
N THR A 39 9.75 14.70 -4.73
CA THR A 39 11.20 14.84 -4.96
C THR A 39 11.47 15.86 -6.08
N PRO A 40 12.60 16.62 -6.06
CA PRO A 40 12.88 17.65 -7.05
C PRO A 40 12.96 17.15 -8.50
N GLU A 41 13.23 15.85 -8.70
CA GLU A 41 13.37 15.22 -10.01
C GLU A 41 12.03 15.07 -10.74
N ILE A 42 10.91 15.02 -10.02
CA ILE A 42 9.57 14.77 -10.57
C ILE A 42 8.78 16.07 -10.54
N GLY A 43 8.19 16.46 -11.68
CA GLY A 43 7.41 17.69 -11.78
C GLY A 43 6.17 17.59 -12.67
N GLU A 44 5.64 18.76 -13.04
CA GLU A 44 4.36 18.91 -13.79
C GLU A 44 4.34 18.30 -15.19
N PHE A 45 5.50 17.87 -15.70
CA PHE A 45 5.64 17.22 -17.00
C PHE A 45 5.65 15.69 -16.93
N ASP A 46 5.75 15.13 -15.72
CA ASP A 46 6.09 13.73 -15.55
C ASP A 46 4.85 12.89 -15.20
N VAL A 47 4.84 11.67 -15.72
CA VAL A 47 3.90 10.62 -15.31
C VAL A 47 4.61 9.70 -14.33
N VAL A 48 3.93 9.26 -13.28
CA VAL A 48 4.51 8.37 -12.28
C VAL A 48 3.81 7.02 -12.27
N ILE A 49 4.60 5.94 -12.22
CA ILE A 49 4.16 4.58 -11.91
C ILE A 49 4.69 4.25 -10.53
N ALA A 50 3.80 4.14 -9.56
CA ALA A 50 4.17 4.02 -8.16
C ALA A 50 3.53 2.79 -7.54
N SER A 51 4.36 1.90 -6.97
CA SER A 51 3.92 0.61 -6.46
C SER A 51 3.26 0.67 -5.07
N SER A 52 2.47 1.71 -4.84
CA SER A 52 1.47 1.80 -3.77
C SER A 52 0.08 1.50 -4.33
N PHE A 53 -0.90 1.28 -3.45
CA PHE A 53 -2.27 1.05 -3.90
C PHE A 53 -2.91 2.31 -4.50
N CYS A 54 -3.84 2.14 -5.43
CA CYS A 54 -4.58 3.19 -6.14
C CYS A 54 -5.75 3.75 -5.30
N GLY A 55 -5.55 3.81 -3.98
CA GLY A 55 -6.51 4.40 -3.04
C GLY A 55 -6.29 5.90 -2.88
N VAL A 56 -7.37 6.63 -2.62
CA VAL A 56 -7.36 8.10 -2.64
C VAL A 56 -6.38 8.70 -1.63
N GLY A 57 -6.26 8.18 -0.40
CA GLY A 57 -5.34 8.70 0.62
C GLY A 57 -3.87 8.49 0.28
N THR A 58 -3.56 7.63 -0.70
CA THR A 58 -2.20 7.49 -1.24
C THR A 58 -1.99 8.37 -2.48
N VAL A 59 -2.93 8.33 -3.44
CA VAL A 59 -2.86 9.10 -4.69
C VAL A 59 -3.01 10.61 -4.46
N ASP A 60 -3.60 11.04 -3.35
CA ASP A 60 -3.67 12.44 -2.93
C ASP A 60 -2.31 13.16 -2.98
N ARG A 61 -1.23 12.44 -2.67
CA ARG A 61 0.15 12.95 -2.76
C ARG A 61 0.53 13.36 -4.18
N ALA A 62 0.12 12.59 -5.19
CA ALA A 62 0.33 12.90 -6.59
C ALA A 62 -0.51 14.11 -7.04
N PHE A 63 -1.75 14.23 -6.55
CA PHE A 63 -2.58 15.41 -6.81
C PHE A 63 -1.96 16.69 -6.24
N ARG A 64 -1.50 16.65 -4.97
CA ARG A 64 -0.86 17.79 -4.31
C ARG A 64 0.49 18.15 -4.92
N HIS A 65 1.30 17.15 -5.31
CA HIS A 65 2.58 17.40 -5.97
C HIS A 65 2.41 17.94 -7.40
N GLY A 66 1.32 17.57 -8.07
CA GLY A 66 0.99 18.11 -9.38
C GLY A 66 1.68 17.40 -10.54
N VAL A 67 1.93 16.09 -10.43
CA VAL A 67 2.36 15.27 -11.58
C VAL A 67 1.32 15.31 -12.70
N ARG A 68 1.70 14.93 -13.92
CA ARG A 68 0.79 14.93 -15.07
C ARG A 68 -0.27 13.82 -14.97
N ALA A 69 0.13 12.64 -14.53
CA ALA A 69 -0.73 11.47 -14.35
C ALA A 69 -0.07 10.46 -13.40
N VAL A 70 -0.88 9.54 -12.87
CA VAL A 70 -0.42 8.49 -11.95
C VAL A 70 -0.96 7.12 -12.36
N ILE A 71 -0.10 6.11 -12.24
CA ILE A 71 -0.46 4.71 -12.32
C ILE A 71 -0.04 4.03 -11.01
N ALA A 72 -0.96 3.32 -10.37
CA ALA A 72 -0.74 2.68 -9.08
C ALA A 72 -1.22 1.22 -9.09
N HIS A 73 -1.02 0.47 -8.01
CA HIS A 73 -1.42 -0.93 -7.85
C HIS A 73 -2.91 -1.02 -7.48
N ASP A 74 -3.69 -1.94 -8.05
CA ASP A 74 -5.14 -2.02 -7.75
C ASP A 74 -5.48 -2.64 -6.39
N ALA A 75 -4.51 -3.27 -5.74
CA ALA A 75 -4.63 -3.93 -4.44
C ALA A 75 -5.75 -4.99 -4.41
N GLY A 76 -5.93 -5.68 -5.54
CA GLY A 76 -7.01 -6.66 -5.70
C GLY A 76 -8.38 -6.02 -5.88
N VAL A 77 -8.46 -4.70 -6.13
CA VAL A 77 -9.66 -3.83 -6.11
C VAL A 77 -10.27 -3.72 -4.71
N GLY A 78 -10.41 -4.85 -4.03
CA GLY A 78 -10.82 -4.97 -2.65
C GLY A 78 -12.27 -4.59 -2.41
N LYS A 79 -12.65 -4.68 -1.14
CA LYS A 79 -13.97 -4.32 -0.65
C LYS A 79 -14.35 -2.91 -1.07
N ASP A 80 -15.58 -2.75 -1.55
CA ASP A 80 -16.15 -1.47 -1.97
C ASP A 80 -15.27 -0.71 -2.99
N GLN A 81 -14.44 -1.43 -3.77
CA GLN A 81 -13.47 -0.87 -4.72
C GLN A 81 -12.39 0.03 -4.06
N ALA A 82 -12.12 -0.15 -2.77
CA ALA A 82 -11.21 0.71 -2.01
C ALA A 82 -9.79 0.79 -2.61
N GLY A 83 -9.30 -0.30 -3.21
CA GLY A 83 -7.98 -0.37 -3.84
C GLY A 83 -7.82 0.47 -5.10
N ILE A 84 -8.93 0.92 -5.71
CA ILE A 84 -8.97 1.81 -6.88
C ILE A 84 -9.78 3.09 -6.61
N SER A 85 -9.99 3.44 -5.35
CA SER A 85 -10.84 4.56 -4.95
C SER A 85 -10.35 5.92 -5.48
N ALA A 86 -9.09 6.04 -5.91
CA ALA A 86 -8.57 7.27 -6.50
C ALA A 86 -9.06 7.58 -7.92
N LEU A 87 -9.57 6.59 -8.67
CA LEU A 87 -10.02 6.79 -10.06
C LEU A 87 -11.07 7.91 -10.21
N PRO A 88 -12.20 7.90 -9.47
CA PRO A 88 -13.19 8.99 -9.56
C PRO A 88 -12.64 10.35 -9.09
N TYR A 89 -11.69 10.37 -8.15
CA TYR A 89 -11.01 11.61 -7.75
C TYR A 89 -10.11 12.14 -8.85
N GLY A 90 -9.47 11.27 -9.62
CA GLY A 90 -8.72 11.65 -10.82
C GLY A 90 -9.58 12.42 -11.80
N ASP A 91 -10.80 11.95 -12.08
CA ASP A 91 -11.75 12.68 -12.95
C ASP A 91 -12.17 14.02 -12.34
N ARG A 92 -12.48 14.05 -11.03
CA ARG A 92 -12.82 15.27 -10.29
C ARG A 92 -11.71 16.33 -10.33
N PHE A 93 -10.45 15.91 -10.25
CA PHE A 93 -9.28 16.80 -10.19
C PHE A 93 -8.63 17.02 -11.56
N GLY A 94 -9.13 16.43 -12.64
CA GLY A 94 -8.57 16.63 -13.97
C GLY A 94 -7.22 15.92 -14.20
N MET A 95 -6.95 14.82 -13.49
CA MET A 95 -5.74 14.02 -13.62
C MET A 95 -6.06 12.61 -14.16
N PRO A 96 -5.40 12.14 -15.23
CA PRO A 96 -5.46 10.74 -15.62
C PRO A 96 -4.90 9.83 -14.52
N VAL A 97 -5.69 8.83 -14.13
CA VAL A 97 -5.31 7.82 -13.13
C VAL A 97 -5.59 6.44 -13.70
N ALA A 98 -4.67 5.50 -13.52
CA ALA A 98 -4.90 4.09 -13.81
C ALA A 98 -4.37 3.19 -12.68
N ALA A 99 -4.90 1.98 -12.65
CA ALA A 99 -4.48 0.93 -11.74
C ALA A 99 -3.93 -0.26 -12.52
N VAL A 100 -2.87 -0.88 -12.00
CA VAL A 100 -2.25 -2.11 -12.50
C VAL A 100 -2.84 -3.30 -11.77
N ASP A 101 -3.13 -4.37 -12.51
CA ASP A 101 -3.51 -5.68 -11.95
C ASP A 101 -2.40 -6.18 -11.03
N GLY A 102 -2.70 -6.27 -9.73
CA GLY A 102 -1.76 -6.71 -8.72
C GLY A 102 -1.25 -8.14 -8.90
N ARG A 103 -1.88 -8.95 -9.76
CA ARG A 103 -1.38 -10.28 -10.15
C ARG A 103 -0.25 -10.21 -11.19
N THR A 104 -0.06 -9.05 -11.83
CA THR A 104 0.90 -8.84 -12.92
C THR A 104 2.03 -7.87 -12.56
N GLY A 105 1.79 -6.97 -11.61
CA GLY A 105 2.78 -6.07 -11.03
C GLY A 105 2.83 -6.20 -9.51
N GLU A 106 4.02 -6.30 -8.94
CA GLU A 106 4.21 -6.48 -7.50
C GLU A 106 4.11 -5.14 -6.74
N VAL A 107 3.35 -5.11 -5.64
CA VAL A 107 3.29 -3.98 -4.69
C VAL A 107 4.64 -3.77 -3.98
N SER A 108 5.01 -2.52 -3.66
CA SER A 108 6.34 -2.14 -3.15
C SER A 108 7.51 -2.38 -4.10
N ASN A 109 7.23 -2.60 -5.40
CA ASN A 109 8.23 -2.79 -6.45
C ASN A 109 7.82 -2.01 -7.70
N GLY A 110 8.35 -0.80 -7.86
CA GLY A 110 7.99 0.13 -8.95
C GLY A 110 8.31 -0.41 -10.34
N LEU A 111 9.39 -1.17 -10.46
CA LEU A 111 9.80 -1.75 -11.75
C LEU A 111 8.94 -2.97 -12.13
N SER A 112 8.60 -3.83 -11.16
CA SER A 112 7.63 -4.92 -11.39
C SER A 112 6.25 -4.36 -11.74
N LEU A 113 5.80 -3.30 -11.07
CA LEU A 113 4.54 -2.62 -11.38
C LEU A 113 4.54 -2.04 -12.81
N ALA A 114 5.62 -1.38 -13.22
CA ALA A 114 5.77 -0.84 -14.57
C ALA A 114 5.73 -1.93 -15.66
N ALA A 115 6.22 -3.13 -15.36
CA ALA A 115 6.13 -4.28 -16.26
C ALA A 115 4.73 -4.92 -16.30
N GLY A 116 3.85 -4.57 -15.37
CA GLY A 116 2.49 -5.12 -15.23
C GLY A 116 1.50 -4.61 -16.27
N LEU A 117 0.25 -5.06 -16.12
CA LEU A 117 -0.86 -4.75 -17.00
C LEU A 117 -1.90 -3.86 -16.30
N ILE A 118 -2.46 -2.90 -17.01
CA ILE A 118 -3.55 -2.06 -16.49
C ILE A 118 -4.78 -2.92 -16.20
N SER A 119 -5.37 -2.81 -15.02
CA SER A 119 -6.67 -3.38 -14.67
C SER A 119 -7.80 -2.36 -14.84
N HIS A 120 -7.59 -1.12 -14.41
CA HIS A 120 -8.61 -0.07 -14.41
C HIS A 120 -8.02 1.29 -14.79
N ALA A 121 -8.86 2.20 -15.30
CA ALA A 121 -8.46 3.55 -15.66
C ALA A 121 -9.66 4.49 -15.52
N ASN A 122 -9.44 5.72 -15.10
CA ASN A 122 -10.49 6.74 -15.04
C ASN A 122 -10.87 7.26 -16.45
N GLU A 123 -11.92 8.06 -16.57
CA GLU A 123 -12.41 8.52 -17.87
C GLU A 123 -11.36 9.34 -18.62
N LEU A 124 -10.62 10.19 -17.90
CA LEU A 124 -9.54 10.99 -18.47
C LEU A 124 -8.44 10.13 -19.07
N ALA A 125 -7.96 9.11 -18.35
CA ALA A 125 -6.98 8.17 -18.87
C ALA A 125 -7.52 7.42 -20.09
N GLN A 126 -8.77 6.97 -20.03
CA GLN A 126 -9.41 6.27 -21.16
C GLN A 126 -9.52 7.16 -22.40
N SER A 127 -9.77 8.46 -22.24
CA SER A 127 -9.81 9.42 -23.36
C SER A 127 -8.47 9.55 -24.10
N LEU A 128 -7.36 9.29 -23.41
CA LEU A 128 -6.00 9.29 -23.96
C LEU A 128 -5.61 7.95 -24.62
N GLY A 129 -6.52 6.97 -24.59
CA GLY A 129 -6.32 5.65 -25.18
C GLY A 129 -5.96 4.54 -24.18
N VAL A 130 -5.90 4.84 -22.88
CA VAL A 130 -5.58 3.83 -21.84
C VAL A 130 -6.72 2.80 -21.77
N ARG A 131 -6.39 1.50 -21.83
CA ARG A 131 -7.33 0.38 -21.74
C ARG A 131 -6.82 -0.71 -20.81
N PRO A 132 -7.71 -1.44 -20.10
CA PRO A 132 -7.31 -2.65 -19.38
C PRO A 132 -6.61 -3.67 -20.30
N GLY A 133 -5.64 -4.40 -19.74
CA GLY A 133 -4.82 -5.40 -20.44
C GLY A 133 -3.57 -4.86 -21.16
N GLN A 134 -3.43 -3.54 -21.33
CA GLN A 134 -2.20 -2.94 -21.88
C GLN A 134 -1.06 -2.90 -20.85
N ARG A 135 0.20 -2.83 -21.30
CA ARG A 135 1.34 -2.63 -20.39
C ARG A 135 1.29 -1.27 -19.70
N ALA A 136 1.67 -1.22 -18.43
CA ALA A 136 1.64 0.01 -17.64
C ALA A 136 2.57 1.11 -18.21
N VAL A 137 3.74 0.75 -18.73
CA VAL A 137 4.64 1.70 -19.41
C VAL A 137 3.99 2.30 -20.65
N ASP A 138 3.36 1.48 -21.50
CA ASP A 138 2.68 1.98 -22.71
C ASP A 138 1.52 2.92 -22.34
N ALA A 139 0.76 2.56 -21.30
CA ALA A 139 -0.29 3.41 -20.74
C ALA A 139 0.26 4.76 -20.24
N ALA A 140 1.38 4.75 -19.52
CA ALA A 140 2.03 5.97 -19.03
C ALA A 140 2.50 6.86 -20.19
N THR A 141 3.04 6.28 -21.26
CA THR A 141 3.41 7.02 -22.47
C THR A 141 2.20 7.63 -23.16
N LEU A 142 1.04 6.97 -23.17
CA LEU A 142 -0.22 7.57 -23.64
C LEU A 142 -0.65 8.75 -22.77
N MET A 143 -0.52 8.62 -21.45
CA MET A 143 -0.85 9.67 -20.48
C MET A 143 0.03 10.92 -20.60
N LEU A 144 1.22 10.84 -21.22
CA LEU A 144 2.04 12.02 -21.52
C LEU A 144 1.34 13.01 -22.47
N LYS A 145 0.26 12.61 -23.16
CA LYS A 145 -0.57 13.50 -24.01
C LYS A 145 -1.53 14.38 -23.20
N ALA A 146 -1.68 14.13 -21.90
CA ALA A 146 -2.51 14.96 -21.04
C ALA A 146 -1.95 16.40 -20.93
N PRO A 147 -2.80 17.38 -20.56
CA PRO A 147 -2.30 18.69 -20.15
C PRO A 147 -1.23 18.56 -19.06
N ARG A 148 -0.32 19.55 -18.97
CA ARG A 148 0.65 19.59 -17.87
C ARG A 148 -0.07 19.51 -16.53
N GLY A 149 0.56 18.81 -15.58
CA GLY A 149 0.09 18.74 -14.21
C GLY A 149 0.11 20.11 -13.53
N ARG A 150 -0.50 20.17 -12.36
CA ARG A 150 -0.48 21.34 -11.48
C ARG A 150 -0.70 20.89 -10.05
N PRO A 151 0.04 21.41 -9.06
CA PRO A 151 -0.27 21.20 -7.66
C PRO A 151 -1.72 21.57 -7.36
N GLN A 152 -2.42 20.72 -6.62
CA GLN A 152 -3.81 20.95 -6.24
C GLN A 152 -3.95 20.96 -4.73
N ASP A 153 -4.77 21.86 -4.21
CA ASP A 153 -5.28 21.71 -2.86
C ASP A 153 -6.51 20.83 -2.91
N THR A 154 -6.36 19.61 -2.41
CA THR A 154 -7.40 18.60 -2.46
C THR A 154 -8.21 18.62 -1.18
N GLU A 155 -9.53 18.77 -1.32
CA GLU A 155 -10.51 18.55 -0.25
C GLU A 155 -10.85 17.05 -0.11
N VAL A 156 -9.83 16.19 -0.16
CA VAL A 156 -10.00 14.76 0.10
C VAL A 156 -10.01 14.60 1.61
N GLU A 157 -11.11 14.04 2.12
CA GLU A 157 -11.19 13.65 3.53
C GLU A 157 -10.37 12.38 3.73
N ILE A 158 -9.26 12.51 4.47
CA ILE A 158 -8.39 11.41 4.85
C ILE A 158 -8.51 11.26 6.36
N ASP A 159 -9.05 10.14 6.81
CA ASP A 159 -9.16 9.84 8.23
C ASP A 159 -7.84 9.26 8.76
N ASP A 160 -7.01 10.13 9.33
CA ASP A 160 -5.78 9.78 10.03
C ASP A 160 -5.97 9.67 11.55
N THR A 161 -7.22 9.60 12.01
CA THR A 161 -7.53 9.43 13.44
C THR A 161 -6.98 8.10 13.94
N LEU A 162 -6.26 8.15 15.07
CA LEU A 162 -5.89 6.96 15.82
C LEU A 162 -7.05 6.57 16.73
N TYR A 163 -7.66 5.41 16.46
CA TYR A 163 -8.75 4.88 17.26
C TYR A 163 -8.25 3.86 18.28
N GLU A 164 -8.60 4.05 19.54
CA GLU A 164 -8.45 3.01 20.57
C GLU A 164 -9.70 2.15 20.58
N MET A 165 -9.55 0.90 20.15
CA MET A 165 -10.66 -0.06 20.05
C MET A 165 -10.87 -0.84 21.35
N GLY A 166 -9.88 -0.79 22.25
CA GLY A 166 -9.93 -1.40 23.56
C GLY A 166 -8.54 -1.55 24.17
N THR A 167 -8.51 -2.13 25.37
CA THR A 167 -7.30 -2.38 26.13
C THR A 167 -7.16 -3.87 26.45
N THR A 168 -5.93 -4.29 26.69
CA THR A 168 -5.53 -5.65 27.08
C THR A 168 -4.67 -5.55 28.34
N GLU A 169 -4.33 -6.68 28.95
CA GLU A 169 -3.41 -6.70 30.10
C GLU A 169 -2.04 -6.09 29.78
N THR A 170 -1.61 -6.16 28.51
CA THR A 170 -0.27 -5.72 28.12
C THR A 170 -0.22 -4.37 27.44
N GLY A 171 -1.31 -3.87 26.88
CA GLY A 171 -1.33 -2.65 26.07
C GLY A 171 -2.65 -2.43 25.34
N ARG A 172 -2.67 -1.52 24.36
CA ARG A 172 -3.88 -1.11 23.63
C ARG A 172 -4.09 -1.92 22.35
N ILE A 173 -5.34 -1.96 21.92
CA ILE A 173 -5.77 -2.40 20.59
C ILE A 173 -6.10 -1.14 19.80
N LEU A 174 -5.32 -0.87 18.75
CA LEU A 174 -5.40 0.36 17.99
C LEU A 174 -5.86 0.08 16.55
N ALA A 175 -6.59 1.02 15.98
CA ALA A 175 -6.94 1.03 14.57
C ALA A 175 -6.54 2.37 13.95
N ILE A 176 -5.83 2.33 12.83
CA ILE A 176 -5.39 3.53 12.12
C ILE A 176 -5.28 3.27 10.62
N ARG A 177 -5.49 4.29 9.81
CA ARG A 177 -5.33 4.18 8.35
C ARG A 177 -3.91 3.79 7.95
N ALA A 178 -2.90 4.52 8.44
CA ALA A 178 -1.50 4.28 8.11
C ALA A 178 -0.60 4.46 9.34
N LEU A 179 0.41 3.60 9.48
CA LEU A 179 1.38 3.74 10.58
C LEU A 179 2.12 5.08 10.55
N THR A 180 2.34 5.65 9.37
CA THR A 180 2.98 6.97 9.22
C THR A 180 2.17 8.12 9.83
N SER A 181 0.92 7.87 10.20
CA SER A 181 0.01 8.83 10.81
C SER A 181 -0.06 8.70 12.34
N LEU A 182 0.69 7.76 12.93
CA LEU A 182 0.76 7.65 14.39
C LEU A 182 1.39 8.92 15.01
N PRO A 183 0.86 9.43 16.13
CA PRO A 183 1.53 10.46 16.92
C PRO A 183 2.93 10.03 17.38
N GLU A 184 3.94 10.87 17.13
CA GLU A 184 5.35 10.53 17.44
C GLU A 184 5.70 10.58 18.93
N ASP A 185 4.86 11.22 19.75
CA ASP A 185 5.07 11.45 21.17
C ASP A 185 4.55 10.31 22.07
N GLN A 186 4.05 9.22 21.49
CA GLN A 186 3.53 8.06 22.22
C GLN A 186 4.41 6.83 22.06
N ASP A 187 4.37 5.96 23.08
CA ASP A 187 4.98 4.63 23.03
C ASP A 187 3.95 3.59 22.58
N TYR A 188 4.25 2.87 21.49
CA TYR A 188 3.42 1.81 20.95
C TYR A 188 4.00 0.41 21.19
N SER A 189 5.09 0.30 21.95
CA SER A 189 5.82 -0.95 22.17
C SER A 189 5.02 -2.10 22.78
N SER A 190 3.85 -1.77 23.31
CA SER A 190 2.93 -2.70 23.94
C SER A 190 1.63 -2.91 23.15
N ASP A 191 1.45 -2.17 22.05
CA ASP A 191 0.17 -2.07 21.34
C ASP A 191 0.12 -2.97 20.11
N ILE A 192 -1.06 -3.54 19.84
CA ILE A 192 -1.36 -4.24 18.58
C ILE A 192 -2.17 -3.30 17.69
N VAL A 193 -1.79 -3.18 16.42
CA VAL A 193 -2.40 -2.20 15.51
C VAL A 193 -3.03 -2.88 14.29
N ALA A 194 -4.32 -2.63 14.04
CA ALA A 194 -4.96 -2.89 12.76
C ALA A 194 -4.73 -1.68 11.85
N VAL A 195 -4.10 -1.90 10.70
CA VAL A 195 -3.65 -0.83 9.82
C VAL A 195 -4.31 -0.93 8.46
N GLY A 196 -4.83 0.18 7.95
CA GLY A 196 -5.50 0.30 6.67
C GLY A 196 -4.58 0.18 5.44
N VAL A 197 -3.27 -0.04 5.54
CA VAL A 197 -2.39 -0.17 4.36
C VAL A 197 -2.06 -1.63 4.04
N HIS A 198 -1.42 -1.89 2.90
CA HIS A 198 -1.02 -3.24 2.49
C HIS A 198 0.10 -3.81 3.38
N ALA A 199 0.16 -5.13 3.60
CA ALA A 199 1.13 -5.87 4.42
C ALA A 199 2.45 -6.18 3.67
N GLY A 200 2.87 -5.29 2.76
CA GLY A 200 4.00 -5.53 1.85
C GLY A 200 5.39 -5.44 2.49
N GLN A 201 6.45 -5.51 1.69
CA GLN A 201 7.82 -5.53 2.24
C GLN A 201 8.25 -4.23 2.93
N VAL A 202 7.59 -3.09 2.64
CA VAL A 202 7.89 -1.77 3.25
C VAL A 202 7.80 -1.75 4.79
N TRP A 203 7.14 -2.75 5.39
CA TRP A 203 6.97 -2.88 6.84
C TRP A 203 8.28 -3.12 7.61
N GLY A 204 9.33 -3.62 6.95
CA GLY A 204 10.61 -3.85 7.61
C GLY A 204 11.23 -2.62 8.27
N ASP A 205 11.01 -1.43 7.71
CA ASP A 205 11.54 -0.17 8.27
C ASP A 205 10.52 0.55 9.16
N LEU A 206 9.23 0.44 8.87
CA LEU A 206 8.17 0.99 9.71
C LEU A 206 8.13 0.33 11.10
N VAL A 207 8.36 -0.99 11.16
CA VAL A 207 8.41 -1.73 12.43
C VAL A 207 9.57 -1.26 13.31
N LYS A 208 10.72 -0.92 12.73
CA LYS A 208 11.86 -0.36 13.49
C LYS A 208 11.56 1.02 14.04
N ARG A 209 10.84 1.86 13.28
CA ARG A 209 10.47 3.22 13.70
C ARG A 209 9.43 3.21 14.81
N TRP A 210 8.31 2.53 14.59
CA TRP A 210 7.14 2.61 15.48
C TRP A 210 7.15 1.60 16.61
N ARG A 211 7.94 0.52 16.45
CA ARG A 211 8.18 -0.50 17.49
C ARG A 211 6.91 -1.14 18.07
N VAL A 212 5.80 -1.15 17.32
CA VAL A 212 4.54 -1.78 17.75
C VAL A 212 4.74 -3.22 18.19
N LYS A 213 3.93 -3.72 19.13
CA LYS A 213 4.02 -5.10 19.60
C LYS A 213 3.62 -6.11 18.51
N GLY A 214 2.74 -5.71 17.60
CA GLY A 214 2.30 -6.52 16.47
C GLY A 214 1.30 -5.76 15.59
N TRP A 215 1.03 -6.27 14.40
CA TRP A 215 0.12 -5.60 13.47
C TRP A 215 -0.69 -6.55 12.60
N LEU A 216 -1.83 -6.05 12.12
CA LEU A 216 -2.60 -6.64 11.03
C LEU A 216 -2.78 -5.60 9.93
N ALA A 217 -2.53 -5.97 8.68
CA ALA A 217 -2.59 -5.05 7.54
C ALA A 217 -3.18 -5.72 6.30
N ASN A 218 -3.73 -4.97 5.36
CA ASN A 218 -4.43 -5.51 4.20
C ASN A 218 -3.50 -6.36 3.30
N ASP A 219 -3.95 -7.47 2.74
CA ASP A 219 -3.10 -8.32 1.88
C ASP A 219 -2.96 -7.80 0.45
N ALA A 220 -3.71 -6.75 0.06
CA ALA A 220 -3.74 -6.20 -1.30
C ALA A 220 -3.98 -7.27 -2.38
N GLY A 221 -4.80 -8.28 -2.06
CA GLY A 221 -5.08 -9.42 -2.94
C GLY A 221 -3.92 -10.42 -3.03
N ILE A 222 -2.96 -10.37 -2.09
CA ILE A 222 -1.67 -11.08 -2.03
C ILE A 222 -0.71 -10.66 -3.16
N GLY A 223 -1.22 -10.56 -4.38
CA GLY A 223 -0.52 -10.06 -5.56
C GLY A 223 0.60 -10.97 -6.05
N LYS A 224 1.25 -10.49 -7.12
CA LYS A 224 2.43 -11.11 -7.72
C LYS A 224 3.54 -11.27 -6.68
N ASN A 225 4.28 -12.37 -6.76
CA ASN A 225 5.36 -12.76 -5.84
C ASN A 225 4.94 -12.78 -4.35
N ARG A 226 3.64 -12.79 -4.05
CA ARG A 226 3.11 -12.63 -2.68
C ARG A 226 3.53 -11.29 -2.05
N GLY A 227 3.76 -10.27 -2.88
CA GLY A 227 4.26 -8.96 -2.45
C GLY A 227 3.37 -8.27 -1.42
N GLY A 228 2.05 -8.50 -1.48
CA GLY A 228 1.05 -7.94 -0.56
C GLY A 228 1.14 -8.46 0.88
N ILE A 229 1.85 -9.57 1.11
CA ILE A 229 2.07 -10.15 2.45
C ILE A 229 3.55 -10.28 2.80
N GLY A 230 4.44 -9.64 2.04
CA GLY A 230 5.89 -9.74 2.23
C GLY A 230 6.38 -9.28 3.61
N GLY A 231 5.64 -8.39 4.28
CA GLY A 231 5.96 -7.89 5.62
C GLY A 231 5.88 -8.95 6.71
N LEU A 232 5.09 -10.01 6.51
CA LEU A 232 4.93 -11.09 7.49
C LEU A 232 6.26 -11.81 7.78
N PHE A 233 7.03 -12.10 6.73
CA PHE A 233 8.34 -12.74 6.85
C PHE A 233 9.32 -11.86 7.62
N ARG A 234 9.31 -10.55 7.37
CA ARG A 234 10.22 -9.62 8.04
C ARG A 234 9.89 -9.48 9.53
N CYS A 235 8.61 -9.57 9.89
CA CYS A 235 8.19 -9.51 11.28
C CYS A 235 8.49 -10.82 12.03
N GLU A 236 8.41 -11.94 11.32
CA GLU A 236 8.83 -13.25 11.85
C GLU A 236 10.31 -13.26 12.24
N GLU A 237 11.20 -12.73 11.39
CA GLU A 237 12.63 -12.57 11.71
C GLU A 237 12.89 -11.70 12.95
N LEU A 238 11.94 -10.82 13.29
CA LEU A 238 12.00 -9.96 14.47
C LEU A 238 11.31 -10.56 15.69
N GLY A 239 10.71 -11.75 15.57
CA GLY A 239 9.94 -12.38 16.65
C GLY A 239 8.66 -11.63 16.99
N MET A 240 8.11 -10.87 16.02
CA MET A 240 6.93 -10.03 16.21
C MET A 240 5.70 -10.69 15.55
N PRO A 241 4.57 -10.85 16.25
CA PRO A 241 3.36 -11.38 15.66
C PRO A 241 2.83 -10.43 14.58
N ALA A 242 2.53 -10.97 13.41
CA ALA A 242 1.91 -10.24 12.32
C ALA A 242 0.93 -11.13 11.53
N ALA A 243 -0.13 -10.52 11.03
CA ALA A 243 -1.10 -11.18 10.15
C ALA A 243 -1.55 -10.23 9.04
N SER A 244 -2.06 -10.78 7.93
CA SER A 244 -2.69 -9.99 6.88
C SER A 244 -4.20 -10.09 6.96
N ILE A 245 -4.89 -9.05 6.47
CA ILE A 245 -6.34 -8.91 6.40
C ILE A 245 -6.75 -9.06 4.93
N SER A 246 -7.74 -9.90 4.65
CA SER A 246 -8.23 -10.08 3.28
C SER A 246 -8.73 -8.76 2.69
N ALA A 247 -8.22 -8.39 1.51
CA ALA A 247 -8.69 -7.24 0.74
C ALA A 247 -10.19 -7.27 0.44
N ASP A 248 -10.80 -8.46 0.38
CA ASP A 248 -12.24 -8.64 0.16
C ASP A 248 -13.08 -8.39 1.43
N SER A 249 -12.45 -8.43 2.61
CA SER A 249 -13.14 -8.34 3.90
C SER A 249 -13.17 -6.92 4.50
N ALA A 250 -12.13 -6.13 4.24
CA ALA A 250 -11.95 -4.79 4.77
C ALA A 250 -11.39 -3.84 3.70
N ARG A 251 -11.84 -2.58 3.75
CA ARG A 251 -11.34 -1.53 2.85
C ARG A 251 -9.88 -1.23 3.17
N ILE A 252 -9.02 -1.25 2.16
CA ILE A 252 -7.71 -0.60 2.26
C ILE A 252 -7.92 0.91 2.37
N ASP A 253 -6.99 1.62 3.01
CA ASP A 253 -7.09 3.02 3.43
C ASP A 253 -8.13 3.31 4.53
N ASP A 254 -8.55 2.31 5.31
CA ASP A 254 -9.54 2.46 6.38
C ASP A 254 -9.18 1.58 7.59
N GLY A 255 -8.72 2.21 8.68
CA GLY A 255 -8.32 1.50 9.91
C GLY A 255 -9.51 0.87 10.64
N LEU A 256 -10.67 1.53 10.64
CA LEU A 256 -11.88 1.03 11.29
C LEU A 256 -12.46 -0.16 10.53
N SER A 257 -12.45 -0.15 9.19
CA SER A 257 -12.83 -1.31 8.37
C SER A 257 -11.89 -2.49 8.63
N SER A 258 -10.58 -2.25 8.66
CA SER A 258 -9.58 -3.26 9.02
C SER A 258 -9.90 -3.92 10.36
N TYR A 259 -10.30 -3.15 11.38
CA TYR A 259 -10.66 -3.70 12.69
C TYR A 259 -12.04 -4.37 12.72
N HIS A 260 -13.10 -3.68 12.30
CA HIS A 260 -14.47 -4.15 12.49
C HIS A 260 -14.89 -5.23 11.50
N GLU A 261 -14.33 -5.23 10.30
CA GLU A 261 -14.82 -6.04 9.18
C GLU A 261 -13.78 -7.08 8.73
N GLY A 262 -12.51 -6.83 9.05
CA GLY A 262 -11.38 -7.63 8.60
C GLY A 262 -11.43 -9.10 9.02
N ILE A 263 -11.02 -9.95 8.07
CA ILE A 263 -10.79 -11.39 8.24
C ILE A 263 -9.32 -11.67 7.94
N VAL A 264 -8.66 -12.43 8.81
CA VAL A 264 -7.26 -12.83 8.64
C VAL A 264 -7.09 -13.69 7.39
N SER A 265 -6.19 -13.33 6.48
CA SER A 265 -5.91 -14.07 5.24
C SER A 265 -4.56 -14.80 5.23
N ALA A 266 -3.57 -14.32 5.97
CA ALA A 266 -2.30 -14.99 6.19
C ALA A 266 -1.74 -14.62 7.57
N VAL A 267 -0.87 -15.45 8.11
CA VAL A 267 -0.28 -15.32 9.44
C VAL A 267 1.20 -15.68 9.38
N ASN A 268 2.04 -15.04 10.19
CA ASN A 268 3.38 -15.53 10.45
C ASN A 268 3.38 -16.56 11.61
N SER A 269 4.49 -17.28 11.80
CA SER A 269 4.62 -18.30 12.84
C SER A 269 4.39 -17.74 14.25
N VAL A 270 4.88 -16.54 14.56
CA VAL A 270 4.72 -15.92 15.88
C VAL A 270 3.24 -15.65 16.21
N ALA A 271 2.47 -15.15 15.23
CA ALA A 271 1.02 -15.00 15.40
C ALA A 271 0.29 -16.35 15.47
N ALA A 272 0.73 -17.34 14.68
CA ALA A 272 0.16 -18.69 14.70
C ALA A 272 0.40 -19.39 16.05
N GLU A 273 1.57 -19.24 16.66
CA GLU A 273 1.90 -19.73 18.01
C GLU A 273 1.04 -19.07 19.09
N ALA A 274 0.66 -17.80 18.89
CA ALA A 274 -0.32 -17.11 19.74
C ALA A 274 -1.77 -17.59 19.52
N GLY A 275 -2.00 -18.49 18.56
CA GLY A 275 -3.30 -19.09 18.25
C GLY A 275 -4.07 -18.42 17.11
N VAL A 276 -3.47 -17.45 16.41
CA VAL A 276 -4.12 -16.80 15.27
C VAL A 276 -4.19 -17.76 14.08
N THR A 277 -5.34 -17.82 13.42
CA THR A 277 -5.57 -18.67 12.25
C THR A 277 -6.21 -17.88 11.11
N VAL A 278 -5.96 -18.32 9.87
CA VAL A 278 -6.65 -17.79 8.68
C VAL A 278 -8.16 -18.02 8.82
N GLY A 279 -8.95 -17.00 8.46
CA GLY A 279 -10.40 -16.99 8.64
C GLY A 279 -10.86 -16.38 9.97
N MET A 280 -9.95 -16.09 10.91
CA MET A 280 -10.29 -15.43 12.17
C MET A 280 -10.67 -13.96 11.95
N ARG A 281 -11.62 -13.44 12.75
CA ARG A 281 -11.94 -12.01 12.77
C ARG A 281 -10.80 -11.21 13.42
N VAL A 282 -10.48 -10.04 12.85
CA VAL A 282 -9.37 -9.18 13.33
C VAL A 282 -9.40 -8.88 14.83
N PRO A 283 -10.54 -8.54 15.47
CA PRO A 283 -10.55 -8.25 16.91
C PRO A 283 -10.11 -9.45 17.75
N ALA A 284 -10.52 -10.67 17.38
CA ALA A 284 -10.12 -11.89 18.07
C ALA A 284 -8.63 -12.19 17.86
N ALA A 285 -8.13 -12.02 16.63
CA ALA A 285 -6.72 -12.19 16.32
C ALA A 285 -5.83 -11.22 17.10
N MET A 286 -6.24 -9.94 17.21
CA MET A 286 -5.51 -8.92 17.96
C MET A 286 -5.42 -9.24 19.46
N LEU A 287 -6.50 -9.77 20.05
CA LEU A 287 -6.49 -10.23 21.44
C LEU A 287 -5.48 -11.36 21.65
N LEU A 288 -5.45 -12.35 20.76
CA LEU A 288 -4.47 -13.43 20.81
C LEU A 288 -3.03 -12.91 20.66
N MET A 289 -2.79 -12.03 19.71
CA MET A 289 -1.47 -11.40 19.51
C MET A 289 -1.03 -10.54 20.69
N SER A 290 -1.96 -9.88 21.40
CA SER A 290 -1.63 -9.12 22.60
C SER A 290 -1.13 -10.02 23.75
N ALA A 291 -1.58 -11.27 23.81
CA ALA A 291 -1.12 -12.23 24.80
C ALA A 291 0.22 -12.89 24.43
N ALA A 292 0.69 -12.70 23.19
CA ALA A 292 1.96 -13.25 22.72
C ALA A 292 3.12 -12.70 23.58
N ARG A 293 3.99 -13.62 24.03
CA ARG A 293 5.23 -13.27 24.71
C ARG A 293 6.29 -12.94 23.67
N PRO A 294 7.13 -11.91 23.88
CA PRO A 294 8.26 -11.68 23.00
C PRO A 294 9.13 -12.93 22.92
N ALA A 295 9.59 -13.30 21.73
CA ALA A 295 10.55 -14.38 21.59
C ALA A 295 11.80 -14.06 22.44
N VAL A 296 12.10 -14.92 23.42
CA VAL A 296 13.38 -14.85 24.15
C VAL A 296 14.46 -15.21 23.14
N LYS A 297 15.24 -14.23 22.67
CA LYS A 297 16.44 -14.54 21.89
C LYS A 297 17.38 -15.33 22.81
N SER A 298 17.59 -16.61 22.50
CA SER A 298 18.74 -17.33 23.04
C SER A 298 19.99 -16.59 22.58
N THR A 299 20.71 -16.01 23.53
CA THR A 299 22.05 -15.44 23.35
C THR A 299 23.02 -16.45 22.78
#